data_AF-A0A6H0KV17-F1
#
_entry.id   AF-A0A6H0KV17-F1
#
_cell.length_a   1.000
_cell.length_b   1.000
_cell.length_c   1.000
_cell.angle_alpha   90.00
_cell.angle_beta   90.00
_cell.angle_gamma   90.00
#
_symmetry.space_group_name_H-M   'P 1'
#
loop_
_entity.id
_entity.type
_entity.pdbx_description
1 polymer ?
#
loop_
_entity_poly.entity_id
_entity_poly.type
_entity_poly.pdbx_seq_one_letter_code
_entity_poly.pdbx_strand_id
1 'polypeptide(L)'
;MEKEQEKKVPQYTKSNLKRFIYSEDGTRYQQFLDEKNYQLEDFEKKTIQEQATELKLFFDSKGWKLKANRQGKFPENIVLKVDDKSLIEKITDSIKCDNDKKIDLIKKALLLKTKEEELTKLQQEINEITTEINAVI
;
A
#
# COMPACT_ATOMS: atom_id res chain seq x y z
N MET A 1 -35.11 7.68 -34.70
CA MET A 1 -35.24 7.50 -33.23
C MET A 1 -34.05 6.68 -32.77
N GLU A 2 -32.98 7.36 -32.39
CA GLU A 2 -31.83 6.70 -31.76
C GLU A 2 -32.27 6.26 -30.36
N LYS A 3 -32.11 4.97 -30.07
CA LYS A 3 -32.29 4.43 -28.72
C LYS A 3 -31.16 5.01 -27.88
N GLU A 4 -31.48 5.91 -26.95
CA GLU A 4 -30.60 6.21 -25.82
C GLU A 4 -30.31 4.89 -25.11
N GLN A 5 -29.09 4.38 -25.31
CA GLN A 5 -28.58 3.30 -24.50
C GLN A 5 -28.35 3.88 -23.12
N GLU A 6 -29.27 3.63 -22.19
CA GLU A 6 -29.01 3.81 -20.76
C GLU A 6 -27.72 3.05 -20.43
N LYS A 7 -26.62 3.81 -20.26
CA LYS A 7 -25.34 3.25 -19.79
C LYS A 7 -25.61 2.68 -18.41
N LYS A 8 -25.76 1.36 -18.32
CA LYS A 8 -25.83 0.66 -17.03
C LYS A 8 -24.64 1.10 -16.19
N VAL A 9 -24.91 1.83 -15.11
CA VAL A 9 -23.88 2.23 -14.17
C VAL A 9 -23.28 0.94 -13.61
N PRO A 10 -21.97 0.70 -13.77
CA PRO A 10 -21.34 -0.50 -13.22
C PRO A 10 -21.49 -0.48 -11.71
N GLN A 11 -22.12 -1.52 -11.15
CA GLN A 11 -22.17 -1.71 -9.70
C GLN A 11 -20.82 -2.28 -9.22
N TYR A 12 -20.19 -1.58 -8.29
CA TYR A 12 -18.92 -2.00 -7.72
C TYR A 12 -19.14 -2.69 -6.36
N THR A 13 -18.49 -3.82 -6.17
CA THR A 13 -18.42 -4.51 -4.88
C THR A 13 -17.15 -4.12 -4.12
N LYS A 14 -17.09 -4.45 -2.81
CA LYS A 14 -15.86 -4.31 -2.01
C LYS A 14 -14.65 -5.01 -2.67
N SER A 15 -14.87 -6.14 -3.33
CA SER A 15 -13.81 -6.86 -4.04
C SER A 15 -13.28 -6.07 -5.24
N ASN A 16 -14.16 -5.39 -5.99
CA ASN A 16 -13.74 -4.52 -7.09
C ASN A 16 -12.90 -3.35 -6.58
N LEU A 17 -13.33 -2.71 -5.48
CA LEU A 17 -12.62 -1.59 -4.86
C LEU A 17 -11.22 -2.01 -4.37
N LYS A 18 -11.11 -3.14 -3.66
CA LYS A 18 -9.82 -3.68 -3.19
C LYS A 18 -8.82 -3.87 -4.34
N ARG A 19 -9.29 -4.28 -5.53
CA ARG A 19 -8.39 -4.45 -6.69
C ARG A 19 -7.78 -3.13 -7.17
N PHE A 20 -8.49 -2.01 -7.04
CA PHE A 20 -7.94 -0.68 -7.34
C PHE A 20 -6.95 -0.25 -6.25
N ILE A 21 -7.36 -0.36 -4.98
CA ILE A 21 -6.56 0.01 -3.81
C ILE A 21 -5.22 -0.72 -3.80
N TYR A 22 -5.23 -2.05 -3.98
CA TYR A 22 -4.02 -2.87 -3.91
C TYR A 22 -3.31 -3.06 -5.27
N SER A 23 -3.63 -2.26 -6.29
CA SER A 23 -2.95 -2.40 -7.57
C SER A 23 -1.52 -1.86 -7.50
N GLU A 24 -0.56 -2.63 -8.07
CA GLU A 24 0.89 -2.37 -7.92
C GLU A 24 1.26 -2.06 -6.45
N ASP A 25 0.81 -2.94 -5.55
CA ASP A 25 1.11 -2.91 -4.12
C ASP A 25 0.69 -1.61 -3.40
N GLY A 26 -0.35 -0.93 -3.91
CA GLY A 26 -0.86 0.31 -3.33
C GLY A 26 -0.33 1.60 -3.96
N THR A 27 0.70 1.50 -4.80
CA THR A 27 1.38 2.66 -5.41
C THR A 27 0.42 3.53 -6.23
N ARG A 28 -0.46 2.91 -7.02
CA ARG A 28 -1.43 3.63 -7.86
C ARG A 28 -2.54 4.30 -7.05
N TYR A 29 -2.88 3.71 -5.91
CA TYR A 29 -3.86 4.29 -4.99
C TYR A 29 -3.29 5.50 -4.27
N GLN A 30 -2.04 5.44 -3.82
CA GLN A 30 -1.36 6.60 -3.26
C GLN A 30 -1.26 7.75 -4.28
N GLN A 31 -0.89 7.44 -5.54
CA GLN A 31 -0.86 8.44 -6.61
C GLN A 31 -2.24 9.08 -6.86
N PHE A 32 -3.32 8.30 -6.74
CA PHE A 32 -4.67 8.85 -6.83
C PHE A 32 -4.95 9.84 -5.70
N LEU A 33 -4.64 9.48 -4.45
CA LEU A 33 -4.87 10.35 -3.29
C LEU A 33 -4.05 11.64 -3.40
N ASP A 34 -2.78 11.52 -3.78
CA ASP A 34 -1.87 12.67 -3.93
C ASP A 34 -2.33 13.61 -5.06
N GLU A 35 -2.66 13.08 -6.25
CA GLU A 35 -3.09 13.90 -7.39
C GLU A 35 -4.48 14.53 -7.19
N LYS A 36 -5.35 13.88 -6.42
CA LYS A 36 -6.66 14.43 -6.04
C LYS A 36 -6.62 15.26 -4.77
N ASN A 37 -5.46 15.33 -4.11
CA ASN A 37 -5.27 15.98 -2.81
C ASN A 37 -6.30 15.50 -1.76
N TYR A 38 -6.59 14.20 -1.76
CA TYR A 38 -7.48 13.58 -0.79
C TYR A 38 -6.71 13.18 0.46
N GLN A 39 -7.28 13.48 1.62
CA GLN A 39 -6.94 12.79 2.86
C GLN A 39 -7.55 11.39 2.82
N LEU A 40 -6.76 10.37 3.19
CA LEU A 40 -7.17 8.97 3.15
C LEU A 40 -8.52 8.74 3.85
N GLU A 41 -8.64 9.25 5.06
CA GLU A 41 -9.81 9.11 5.93
C GLU A 41 -11.09 9.71 5.33
N ASP A 42 -10.97 10.79 4.56
CA ASP A 42 -12.11 11.45 3.94
C ASP A 42 -12.56 10.75 2.67
N PHE A 43 -11.62 10.15 1.94
CA PHE A 43 -11.94 9.31 0.80
C PHE A 43 -12.59 7.98 1.22
N GLU A 44 -12.09 7.36 2.30
CA GLU A 44 -12.62 6.08 2.78
C GLU A 44 -14.03 6.16 3.39
N LYS A 45 -14.46 7.35 3.83
CA LYS A 45 -15.85 7.61 4.27
C LYS A 45 -16.88 7.58 3.13
N LYS A 46 -16.45 7.74 1.87
CA LYS A 46 -17.34 7.68 0.70
C LYS A 46 -17.93 6.29 0.54
N THR A 47 -19.04 6.17 -0.19
CA THR A 47 -19.60 4.86 -0.50
C THR A 47 -18.67 4.05 -1.40
N ILE A 48 -18.78 2.72 -1.37
CA ILE A 48 -18.00 1.82 -2.25
C ILE A 48 -18.18 2.20 -3.72
N GLN A 49 -19.40 2.60 -4.09
CA GLN A 49 -19.75 2.98 -5.45
C GLN A 49 -19.00 4.25 -5.88
N GLU A 50 -18.96 5.28 -5.02
CA GLU A 50 -18.23 6.53 -5.28
C GLU A 50 -16.73 6.28 -5.36
N GLN A 51 -16.16 5.59 -4.36
CA GLN A 51 -14.73 5.29 -4.32
C GLN A 51 -14.28 4.53 -5.58
N ALA A 52 -14.98 3.46 -5.92
CA ALA A 52 -14.61 2.64 -7.08
C ALA A 52 -14.84 3.37 -8.41
N THR A 53 -15.83 4.26 -8.49
CA THR A 53 -16.05 5.08 -9.70
C THR A 53 -14.93 6.08 -9.89
N GLU A 54 -14.51 6.80 -8.85
CA GLU A 54 -13.41 7.76 -8.93
C GLU A 54 -12.07 7.08 -9.25
N LEU A 55 -11.79 5.95 -8.61
CA LEU A 55 -10.59 5.18 -8.89
C LEU A 55 -10.59 4.61 -10.31
N LYS A 56 -11.73 4.11 -10.78
CA LYS A 56 -11.88 3.66 -12.17
C LYS A 56 -11.58 4.81 -13.14
N LEU A 57 -12.20 5.98 -12.95
CA LEU A 57 -11.98 7.13 -13.83
C LEU A 57 -10.51 7.58 -13.82
N PHE A 58 -9.85 7.52 -12.66
CA PHE A 58 -8.43 7.80 -12.57
C PHE A 58 -7.57 6.77 -13.31
N PHE A 59 -7.89 5.48 -13.20
CA PHE A 59 -7.15 4.43 -13.90
C PHE A 59 -7.34 4.54 -15.42
N ASP A 60 -8.57 4.82 -15.85
CA ASP A 60 -8.91 5.02 -17.26
C ASP A 60 -8.15 6.24 -17.83
N SER A 61 -8.05 7.35 -17.07
CA SER A 61 -7.32 8.55 -17.51
C SER A 61 -5.80 8.33 -17.61
N LYS A 62 -5.25 7.44 -16.77
CA LYS A 62 -3.84 7.04 -16.81
C LYS A 62 -3.56 5.90 -17.79
N GLY A 63 -4.59 5.34 -18.43
CA GLY A 63 -4.48 4.16 -19.30
C GLY A 63 -4.07 2.88 -18.58
N TRP A 64 -4.23 2.83 -17.25
CA TRP A 64 -3.84 1.69 -16.44
C TRP A 64 -4.90 0.59 -16.49
N LYS A 65 -4.44 -0.64 -16.73
CA LYS A 65 -5.29 -1.83 -16.66
C LYS A 65 -5.05 -2.55 -15.33
N LEU A 66 -6.14 -2.90 -14.66
CA LEU A 66 -6.09 -3.86 -13.56
C LEU A 66 -5.64 -5.21 -14.13
N LYS A 67 -4.54 -5.75 -13.61
CA LYS A 67 -4.10 -7.10 -13.95
C LYS A 67 -5.23 -8.08 -13.61
N ALA A 68 -5.60 -8.94 -14.56
CA ALA A 68 -6.56 -10.01 -14.33
C ALA A 68 -5.86 -11.08 -13.46
N ASN A 69 -6.38 -11.31 -12.26
CA ASN A 69 -6.01 -12.39 -11.35
C ASN A 69 -4.54 -12.83 -11.40
N ARG A 70 -3.66 -12.13 -10.67
CA ARG A 70 -2.74 -12.91 -9.86
C ARG A 70 -3.52 -13.24 -8.59
N GLN A 71 -3.63 -14.52 -8.25
CA GLN A 71 -3.74 -14.93 -6.86
C GLN A 71 -2.54 -14.31 -6.16
N GLY A 72 -2.66 -13.04 -5.78
CA GLY A 72 -1.67 -12.34 -5.01
C GLY A 72 -1.72 -13.00 -3.66
N LYS A 73 -0.76 -13.90 -3.41
CA LYS A 73 -0.35 -14.19 -2.04
C LYS A 73 -0.22 -12.81 -1.39
N PHE A 74 -1.06 -12.52 -0.41
CA PHE A 74 -0.68 -11.52 0.57
C PHE A 74 0.75 -11.91 0.99
N PRO A 75 1.75 -11.03 0.90
CA PRO A 75 2.94 -11.25 1.68
C PRO A 75 2.49 -11.13 3.14
N GLU A 76 1.93 -12.22 3.68
CA GLU A 76 1.94 -12.48 5.11
C GLU A 76 3.40 -12.32 5.51
N ASN A 77 3.68 -11.24 6.24
CA ASN A 77 5.00 -10.87 6.72
C ASN A 77 5.91 -10.24 5.64
N ILE A 78 5.75 -8.92 5.41
CA ILE A 78 6.89 -8.09 5.02
C ILE A 78 7.80 -7.97 6.25
N VAL A 79 8.54 -9.04 6.54
CA VAL A 79 9.73 -8.94 7.38
C VAL A 79 10.85 -8.61 6.41
N LEU A 80 11.13 -7.31 6.27
CA LEU A 80 12.40 -6.88 5.73
C LEU A 80 13.46 -7.41 6.71
N LYS A 81 14.14 -8.50 6.35
CA LYS A 81 15.34 -8.91 7.08
C LYS A 81 16.49 -8.05 6.57
N VAL A 82 16.55 -6.80 7.02
CA VAL A 82 17.73 -5.97 6.75
C VAL A 82 18.84 -6.46 7.68
N ASP A 83 19.93 -6.93 7.11
CA ASP A 83 21.14 -7.19 7.87
C ASP A 83 21.83 -5.85 8.18
N ASP A 84 21.49 -5.27 9.32
CA ASP A 84 21.96 -3.96 9.76
C ASP A 84 23.48 -3.82 9.74
N LYS A 85 24.20 -4.90 10.09
CA LYS A 85 25.67 -4.88 10.07
C LYS A 85 26.17 -4.76 8.64
N SER A 86 25.64 -5.56 7.73
CA SER A 86 25.99 -5.46 6.30
C SER A 86 25.62 -4.10 5.70
N LEU A 87 24.52 -3.48 6.15
CA LEU A 87 24.08 -2.19 5.63
C LEU A 87 24.99 -1.05 6.12
N ILE A 88 25.32 -1.04 7.41
CA ILE A 88 26.21 -0.04 8.02
C ILE A 88 27.64 -0.16 7.45
N GLU A 89 28.16 -1.37 7.27
CA GLU A 89 29.47 -1.61 6.64
C GLU A 89 29.51 -1.05 5.21
N LYS A 90 28.50 -1.35 4.39
CA LYS A 90 28.38 -0.81 3.02
C LYS A 90 28.29 0.72 2.98
N ILE A 91 27.59 1.34 3.93
CA ILE A 91 27.51 2.80 4.02
C ILE A 91 28.88 3.38 4.42
N THR A 92 29.56 2.74 5.37
CA THR A 92 30.87 3.17 5.88
C THR A 92 31.94 3.10 4.78
N ASP A 93 31.96 2.01 4.02
CA ASP A 93 32.93 1.77 2.94
C ASP A 93 32.59 2.50 1.62
N SER A 94 31.39 3.10 1.53
CA SER A 94 30.96 3.80 0.33
C SER A 94 31.85 5.00 0.03
N ILE A 95 32.43 5.05 -1.16
CA ILE A 95 33.13 6.26 -1.66
C ILE A 95 32.19 7.27 -2.33
N LYS A 96 30.88 6.95 -2.41
CA LYS A 96 29.88 7.74 -3.16
C LYS A 96 29.26 8.88 -2.35
N CYS A 97 29.58 8.98 -1.06
CA CYS A 97 29.05 9.98 -0.16
C CYS A 97 30.13 10.45 0.82
N ASP A 98 30.03 11.70 1.24
CA ASP A 98 30.88 12.29 2.27
C ASP A 98 30.54 11.74 3.67
N ASN A 99 31.41 12.00 4.63
CA ASN A 99 31.29 11.44 5.98
C ASN A 99 30.01 11.91 6.69
N ASP A 100 29.58 13.16 6.48
CA ASP A 100 28.35 13.66 7.08
C ASP A 100 27.11 12.93 6.56
N LYS A 101 27.05 12.67 5.25
CA LYS A 101 25.96 11.90 4.65
C LYS A 101 26.03 10.42 5.02
N LYS A 102 27.21 9.85 5.25
CA LYS A 102 27.35 8.51 5.83
C LYS A 102 26.75 8.43 7.22
N ILE A 103 27.05 9.40 8.09
CA ILE A 103 26.49 9.45 9.46
C ILE A 103 24.97 9.54 9.41
N ASP A 104 24.39 10.37 8.54
CA ASP A 104 22.94 10.47 8.36
C ASP A 104 22.32 9.15 7.88
N LEU A 105 22.95 8.50 6.90
CA LEU A 105 22.49 7.20 6.38
C LEU A 105 22.58 6.08 7.44
N ILE A 106 23.63 6.08 8.28
CA ILE A 106 23.76 5.14 9.40
C ILE A 106 22.64 5.39 10.43
N LYS A 107 22.33 6.65 10.77
CA LYS A 107 21.22 6.98 11.66
C LYS A 107 19.88 6.50 11.09
N LYS A 108 19.66 6.68 9.78
CA LYS A 108 18.46 6.17 9.09
C LYS A 108 18.39 4.65 9.07
N ALA A 109 19.51 3.95 8.91
CA ALA A 109 19.58 2.50 9.00
C ALA A 109 19.21 2.00 10.40
N LEU A 110 19.70 2.65 11.45
CA LEU A 110 19.31 2.33 12.83
C LEU A 110 17.83 2.62 13.10
N LEU A 111 17.30 3.72 12.58
CA LEU A 111 15.87 4.04 12.69
C LEU A 111 15.00 3.00 11.96
N LEU A 112 15.44 2.53 10.78
CA LEU A 112 14.77 1.48 10.02
C LEU A 112 14.63 0.21 10.85
N LYS A 113 15.70 -0.23 11.53
CA LYS A 113 15.66 -1.37 12.45
C LYS A 113 14.61 -1.19 13.55
N THR A 114 14.57 -0.03 14.20
CA THR A 114 13.55 0.25 15.24
C THR A 114 12.14 0.14 14.67
N LYS A 115 11.92 0.63 13.45
CA LYS A 115 10.61 0.52 12.78
C LYS A 115 10.24 -0.91 12.40
N GLU A 116 11.20 -1.74 12.01
CA GLU A 116 10.97 -3.18 11.75
C GLU A 116 10.58 -3.94 13.04
N GLU A 117 11.23 -3.62 14.16
CA GLU A 117 10.88 -4.20 15.47
C GLU A 117 9.47 -3.76 15.92
N GLU A 118 9.12 -2.48 15.74
CA GLU A 118 7.77 -1.97 16.02
C GLU A 118 6.71 -2.67 15.14
N LEU A 119 6.98 -2.82 13.84
CA LEU A 119 6.08 -3.50 12.91
C LEU A 119 5.86 -4.96 13.30
N THR A 120 6.92 -5.65 13.73
CA THR A 120 6.84 -7.04 14.19
C THR A 120 5.95 -7.17 15.43
N LYS A 121 6.06 -6.24 16.39
CA LYS A 121 5.19 -6.20 17.57
C LYS A 121 3.72 -5.97 17.20
N LEU A 122 3.46 -4.96 16.36
CA LEU A 122 2.10 -4.67 15.88
C LEU A 122 1.50 -5.87 15.13
N GLN A 123 2.29 -6.56 14.32
CA GLN A 123 1.83 -7.77 13.62
C GLN A 123 1.47 -8.90 14.61
N GLN A 124 2.24 -9.04 15.68
CA GLN A 124 1.96 -10.00 16.74
C GLN A 124 0.64 -9.66 17.46
N GLU A 125 0.45 -8.39 17.84
CA GLU A 125 -0.79 -7.91 18.47
C GLU A 125 -2.01 -8.14 17.58
N ILE A 126 -1.90 -7.86 16.27
CA ILE A 126 -2.97 -8.15 15.29
C ILE A 126 -3.30 -9.64 15.27
N ASN A 127 -2.29 -10.51 15.27
CA ASN A 127 -2.50 -11.96 15.24
C ASN A 127 -3.17 -12.46 16.52
N GLU A 128 -2.81 -11.91 17.67
CA GLU A 128 -3.44 -12.21 18.97
C GLU A 128 -4.92 -11.79 18.95
N ILE A 129 -5.23 -10.55 18.59
CA ILE A 129 -6.62 -10.05 18.46
C ILE A 129 -7.43 -10.88 17.46
N THR A 130 -6.84 -11.22 16.32
CA THR A 130 -7.50 -12.04 15.29
C THR A 130 -7.83 -13.43 15.83
N THR A 131 -6.92 -14.01 16.60
CA THR A 131 -7.11 -15.32 17.24
C THR A 131 -8.24 -15.26 18.29
N GLU A 132 -8.27 -14.21 19.11
CA GLU A 132 -9.34 -13.98 20.09
C GLU A 132 -10.71 -13.83 19.42
N ILE A 133 -10.80 -13.05 18.34
CA ILE A 133 -12.05 -12.91 17.57
C ILE A 133 -12.49 -14.28 17.03
N ASN A 134 -11.59 -15.00 16.36
CA ASN A 134 -11.88 -16.31 15.76
C ASN A 134 -12.23 -17.41 16.79
N ALA A 135 -11.91 -17.23 18.07
CA ALA A 135 -12.33 -18.16 19.11
C ALA A 135 -13.82 -17.99 19.50
N VAL A 136 -14.42 -16.85 19.18
CA VAL A 136 -15.81 -16.50 19.53
C VAL A 136 -16.80 -16.73 18.38
N ILE A 137 -16.34 -16.65 17.13
CA ILE A 137 -17.13 -16.91 15.91
C ILE A 137 -16.96 -18.34 15.39
#